data_AF-A0A6P5SZN3-F1
#
_entry.id   AF-A0A6P5SZN3-F1
#
_cell.length_a   1.000
_cell.length_b   1.000
_cell.length_c   1.000
_cell.angle_alpha   90.00
_cell.angle_beta   90.00
_cell.angle_gamma   90.00
#
_symmetry.space_group_name_H-M   'P 1'
#
loop_
_entity.id
_entity.type
_entity.pdbx_description
1 polymer ?
#
loop_
_entity_poly.entity_id
_entity_poly.type
_entity_poly.pdbx_seq_one_letter_code
_entity_poly.pdbx_strand_id
1 'polypeptide(L)'
;MKELQRVFVTVAYKSTTECATYKVLFEPKQWDYLVDQFKQEFCKLYGMTLEPLLNIYLQAGLSALKTPYCYDDDCTKEDPLSQEGFRKLAQPLPYSKQHHSKLVCYITKELMDTENPPQVLPNGYVYSSKALEEMARKNDGKITCPRTGLVCNYTDLVKAYIS
;
A
#
# COMPACT_ATOMS: atom_id res chain seq x y z
N MET A 1 -23.40 -37.23 -20.36
CA MET A 1 -24.35 -37.66 -21.41
C MET A 1 -25.50 -36.67 -21.63
N LYS A 2 -26.24 -36.24 -20.59
CA LYS A 2 -27.36 -35.30 -20.75
C LYS A 2 -26.98 -33.96 -21.38
N GLU A 3 -25.86 -33.36 -20.99
CA GLU A 3 -25.37 -32.11 -21.59
C GLU A 3 -25.01 -32.26 -23.07
N LEU A 4 -24.37 -33.36 -23.45
CA LEU A 4 -24.04 -33.65 -24.86
C LEU A 4 -25.31 -33.78 -25.71
N GLN A 5 -26.34 -34.47 -25.20
CA GLN A 5 -27.63 -34.57 -25.87
C GLN A 5 -28.28 -33.18 -26.03
N ARG A 6 -28.16 -32.33 -25.01
CA ARG A 6 -28.71 -30.97 -25.01
C ARG A 6 -28.01 -30.07 -26.03
N VAL A 7 -26.70 -30.19 -26.18
CA VAL A 7 -25.93 -29.49 -27.23
C VAL A 7 -26.25 -30.07 -28.61
N PHE A 8 -26.38 -31.38 -28.76
CA PHE A 8 -26.68 -32.00 -30.06
C PHE A 8 -28.00 -31.52 -30.65
N VAL A 9 -28.99 -31.22 -29.79
CA VAL A 9 -30.27 -30.63 -30.21
C VAL A 9 -30.10 -29.23 -30.81
N THR A 10 -29.04 -28.48 -30.49
CA THR A 10 -28.78 -27.16 -31.09
C THR A 10 -28.53 -27.23 -32.61
N VAL A 11 -28.18 -28.40 -33.16
CA VAL A 11 -28.06 -28.61 -34.61
C VAL A 11 -29.43 -28.57 -35.30
N ALA A 12 -30.51 -28.93 -34.59
CA ALA A 12 -31.87 -28.97 -35.12
C ALA A 12 -32.62 -27.62 -34.98
N TYR A 13 -32.14 -26.71 -34.11
CA TYR A 13 -32.80 -25.43 -33.84
C TYR A 13 -31.99 -24.24 -34.39
N LYS A 14 -32.68 -23.22 -34.90
CA LYS A 14 -32.06 -21.94 -35.30
C LYS A 14 -31.77 -21.08 -34.06
N SER A 15 -30.83 -20.14 -34.19
CA SER A 15 -30.46 -19.19 -33.13
C SER A 15 -31.62 -18.31 -32.63
N THR A 16 -32.71 -18.19 -33.39
CA THR A 16 -33.92 -17.44 -33.03
C THR A 16 -35.00 -18.28 -32.31
N THR A 17 -34.64 -19.44 -31.74
CA THR A 17 -35.61 -20.33 -31.09
C THR A 17 -36.32 -19.67 -29.90
N GLU A 18 -37.63 -19.91 -29.78
CA GLU A 18 -38.44 -19.45 -28.62
C GLU A 18 -38.32 -20.40 -27.42
N CYS A 19 -37.74 -21.60 -27.61
CA CYS A 19 -37.55 -22.56 -26.54
C CYS A 19 -36.45 -22.08 -25.57
N ALA A 20 -36.86 -21.60 -24.40
CA ALA A 20 -35.98 -21.04 -23.37
C ALA A 20 -34.79 -21.96 -23.03
N THR A 21 -35.01 -23.27 -22.98
CA THR A 21 -33.98 -24.28 -22.62
C THR A 21 -32.76 -24.27 -23.54
N TYR A 22 -32.97 -23.97 -24.83
CA TYR A 22 -31.91 -23.94 -25.86
C TYR A 22 -31.54 -22.53 -26.27
N LYS A 23 -32.45 -21.56 -26.10
CA LYS A 23 -32.17 -20.14 -26.35
C LYS A 23 -30.97 -19.65 -25.56
N VAL A 24 -30.86 -20.07 -24.29
CA VAL A 24 -29.74 -19.76 -23.40
C VAL A 24 -28.39 -20.19 -23.98
N LEU A 25 -28.33 -21.28 -24.76
CA LEU A 25 -27.09 -21.78 -25.37
C LEU A 25 -26.61 -20.92 -26.55
N PHE A 26 -27.52 -20.18 -27.19
CA PHE A 26 -27.22 -19.26 -28.30
C PHE A 26 -26.98 -17.82 -27.84
N GLU A 27 -27.13 -17.54 -26.55
CA GLU A 27 -26.89 -16.20 -26.03
C GLU A 27 -25.40 -15.83 -26.12
N PRO A 28 -25.05 -14.61 -26.58
CA PRO A 28 -23.67 -14.18 -26.71
C PRO A 28 -22.93 -14.18 -25.36
N LYS A 29 -23.65 -14.00 -24.24
CA LYS A 29 -23.10 -14.07 -22.89
C LYS A 29 -22.45 -15.42 -22.55
N GLN A 30 -22.87 -16.51 -23.21
CA GLN A 30 -22.24 -17.82 -23.04
C GLN A 30 -20.79 -17.81 -23.49
N TRP A 31 -20.46 -17.00 -24.50
CA TRP A 31 -19.08 -16.84 -24.94
C TRP A 31 -18.22 -16.17 -23.87
N ASP A 32 -18.73 -15.13 -23.22
CA ASP A 32 -18.03 -14.48 -22.10
C ASP A 32 -17.79 -15.46 -20.94
N TYR A 33 -18.78 -16.28 -20.61
CA TYR A 33 -18.64 -17.34 -19.61
C TYR A 33 -17.59 -18.39 -20.02
N LEU A 34 -17.59 -18.82 -21.27
CA LEU A 34 -16.60 -19.78 -21.78
C LEU A 34 -15.19 -19.20 -21.71
N VAL A 35 -15.02 -17.93 -22.09
CA VAL A 35 -13.73 -17.22 -22.01
C VAL A 35 -13.25 -17.15 -20.57
N ASP A 36 -14.14 -16.84 -19.62
CA ASP A 36 -13.78 -16.79 -18.20
C ASP A 36 -13.39 -18.17 -17.66
N GLN A 37 -14.18 -19.21 -17.96
CA GLN A 37 -13.86 -20.59 -17.60
C GLN A 37 -12.51 -21.05 -18.18
N PHE A 38 -12.24 -20.73 -19.44
CA PHE A 38 -10.98 -21.07 -20.07
C PHE A 38 -9.80 -20.38 -19.37
N LYS A 39 -9.93 -19.09 -19.03
CA LYS A 39 -8.90 -18.36 -18.27
C LYS A 39 -8.67 -18.98 -16.89
N GLN A 40 -9.74 -19.35 -16.18
CA GLN A 40 -9.64 -20.02 -14.88
C GLN A 40 -8.90 -21.36 -14.98
N GLU A 41 -9.28 -22.21 -15.93
CA GLU A 41 -8.63 -23.52 -16.10
C GLU A 41 -7.19 -23.39 -16.60
N PHE A 42 -6.91 -22.42 -17.48
CA PHE A 42 -5.54 -22.10 -17.89
C PHE A 42 -4.68 -21.70 -16.69
N CYS A 43 -5.15 -20.76 -15.86
CA CYS A 43 -4.44 -20.36 -14.64
C CYS A 43 -4.21 -21.56 -13.71
N LYS A 44 -5.23 -22.40 -13.46
CA LYS A 44 -5.09 -23.59 -12.61
C LYS A 44 -4.09 -24.60 -13.17
N LEU A 45 -4.13 -24.87 -14.48
CA LEU A 45 -3.26 -25.84 -15.14
C LEU A 45 -1.77 -25.44 -14.99
N TYR A 46 -1.47 -24.15 -15.11
CA TYR A 46 -0.11 -23.63 -14.97
C TYR A 46 0.24 -23.19 -13.53
N GLY A 47 -0.66 -23.40 -12.55
CA GLY A 47 -0.44 -22.96 -11.17
C GLY A 47 -0.34 -21.44 -10.98
N MET A 48 -0.91 -20.66 -11.91
CA MET A 48 -0.94 -19.21 -11.86
C MET A 48 -2.17 -18.72 -11.08
N THR A 49 -2.07 -17.53 -10.48
CA THR A 49 -3.21 -16.86 -9.87
C THR A 49 -4.08 -16.17 -10.93
N LEU A 50 -5.38 -16.05 -10.66
CA LEU A 50 -6.31 -15.27 -11.48
C LEU A 50 -6.03 -13.77 -11.38
N GLU A 51 -5.59 -13.33 -10.20
CA GLU A 51 -5.10 -11.97 -10.02
C GLU A 51 -3.62 -11.88 -10.39
N PRO A 52 -3.17 -10.76 -11.00
CA PRO A 52 -1.76 -10.55 -11.28
C PRO A 52 -0.92 -10.64 -10.00
N LEU A 53 0.15 -11.43 -10.02
CA LEU A 53 1.05 -11.59 -8.87
C LEU A 53 1.56 -10.24 -8.33
N LEU A 54 1.82 -9.28 -9.23
CA LEU A 54 2.21 -7.93 -8.85
C LEU A 54 1.19 -7.28 -7.90
N ASN A 55 -0.11 -7.47 -8.13
CA ASN A 55 -1.15 -6.93 -7.28
C ASN A 55 -1.10 -7.57 -5.88
N ILE A 56 -0.94 -8.89 -5.82
CA ILE A 56 -0.86 -9.63 -4.55
C ILE A 56 0.36 -9.17 -3.75
N TYR A 57 1.54 -9.07 -4.38
CA TYR A 57 2.75 -8.61 -3.69
C TYR A 57 2.64 -7.16 -3.23
N LEU A 58 2.05 -6.30 -4.06
CA LEU A 58 1.85 -4.90 -3.71
C LEU A 58 0.86 -4.77 -2.54
N GLN A 59 -0.26 -5.49 -2.56
CA GLN A 59 -1.21 -5.54 -1.46
C GLN A 59 -0.56 -6.08 -0.17
N ALA A 60 0.24 -7.14 -0.26
CA ALA A 60 0.97 -7.67 0.89
C ALA A 60 1.89 -6.60 1.51
N GLY A 61 2.66 -5.87 0.68
CA GLY A 61 3.49 -4.76 1.15
C GLY A 61 2.68 -3.60 1.75
N LEU A 62 1.60 -3.19 1.07
CA LEU A 62 0.72 -2.12 1.54
C LEU A 62 0.03 -2.47 2.87
N SER A 63 -0.29 -3.74 3.11
CA SER A 63 -0.87 -4.18 4.39
C SER A 63 0.06 -3.95 5.59
N ALA A 64 1.38 -4.03 5.38
CA ALA A 64 2.38 -3.76 6.42
C ALA A 64 2.54 -2.25 6.69
N LEU A 65 2.23 -1.42 5.70
CA LEU A 65 2.37 0.04 5.76
C LEU A 65 1.06 0.77 6.12
N LYS A 66 -0.09 0.13 5.92
CA LYS A 66 -1.41 0.76 6.11
C LYS A 66 -1.63 1.14 7.58
N THR A 67 -1.60 2.44 7.85
CA THR A 67 -1.96 3.01 9.15
C THR A 67 -3.24 3.85 9.04
N PRO A 68 -3.94 4.14 10.16
CA PRO A 68 -5.12 5.01 10.14
C PRO A 68 -4.83 6.43 9.63
N TYR A 69 -3.59 6.91 9.80
CA TYR A 69 -3.16 8.26 9.43
C TYR A 69 -2.78 8.42 7.95
N CYS A 70 -2.70 7.32 7.19
CA CYS A 70 -2.32 7.36 5.76
C CYS A 70 -3.32 8.10 4.86
N TYR A 71 -4.48 8.48 5.39
CA TYR A 71 -5.54 9.20 4.66
C TYR A 71 -5.62 10.69 5.01
N ASP A 72 -4.80 11.19 5.93
CA ASP A 72 -4.73 12.62 6.26
C ASP A 72 -3.93 13.41 5.21
N ASP A 73 -4.27 14.68 5.04
CA ASP A 73 -3.62 15.60 4.10
C ASP A 73 -2.15 15.91 4.46
N ASP A 74 -1.77 15.72 5.72
CA ASP A 74 -0.41 15.92 6.23
C ASP A 74 0.51 14.69 6.03
N CYS A 75 0.08 13.69 5.26
CA CYS A 75 0.89 12.51 5.04
C CYS A 75 2.17 12.84 4.25
N THR A 76 3.30 12.23 4.66
CA THR A 76 4.59 12.54 4.05
C THR A 76 4.61 12.06 2.60
N LYS A 77 5.19 12.82 1.66
CA LYS A 77 5.30 12.41 0.24
C LYS A 77 6.03 11.08 0.01
N GLU A 78 6.79 10.63 1.01
CA GLU A 78 7.50 9.35 1.02
C GLU A 78 6.60 8.16 1.39
N ASP A 79 5.38 8.38 1.89
CA ASP A 79 4.41 7.31 2.14
C ASP A 79 3.82 6.84 0.81
N PRO A 80 3.98 5.56 0.42
CA PRO A 80 3.33 5.02 -0.77
C PRO A 80 1.81 5.25 -0.77
N LEU A 81 1.16 5.23 0.41
CA LEU A 81 -0.28 5.46 0.53
C LEU A 81 -0.69 6.91 0.29
N SER A 82 0.26 7.84 0.11
CA SER A 82 -0.05 9.17 -0.43
C SER A 82 -0.61 9.10 -1.86
N GLN A 83 -0.28 8.06 -2.63
CA GLN A 83 -0.75 7.88 -4.01
C GLN A 83 -2.14 7.24 -4.06
N GLU A 84 -3.06 7.85 -4.82
CA GLU A 84 -4.45 7.39 -4.94
C GLU A 84 -4.56 5.93 -5.43
N GLY A 85 -3.72 5.53 -6.39
CA GLY A 85 -3.69 4.16 -6.91
C GLY A 85 -3.39 3.12 -5.83
N PHE A 86 -2.42 3.39 -4.95
CA PHE A 86 -2.09 2.50 -3.85
C PHE A 86 -3.16 2.54 -2.74
N ARG A 87 -3.84 3.67 -2.51
CA ARG A 87 -4.97 3.72 -1.58
C ARG A 87 -6.13 2.83 -2.01
N LYS A 88 -6.46 2.81 -3.31
CA LYS A 88 -7.51 1.94 -3.86
C LYS A 88 -7.17 0.46 -3.65
N LEU A 89 -5.93 0.07 -3.93
CA LEU A 89 -5.45 -1.30 -3.70
C LEU A 89 -5.41 -1.68 -2.22
N ALA A 90 -5.11 -0.72 -1.35
CA ALA A 90 -5.03 -0.94 0.10
C ALA A 90 -6.38 -0.90 0.82
N GLN A 91 -7.45 -0.40 0.19
CA GLN A 91 -8.76 -0.21 0.83
C GLN A 91 -9.30 -1.49 1.53
N PRO A 92 -9.30 -2.69 0.91
CA PRO A 92 -9.80 -3.90 1.56
C PRO A 92 -8.84 -4.51 2.59
N LEU A 93 -7.60 -4.01 2.70
CA LEU A 93 -6.56 -4.61 3.54
C LEU A 93 -6.74 -4.23 5.03
N PRO A 94 -6.31 -5.09 5.96
CA PRO A 94 -6.28 -4.76 7.37
C PRO A 94 -5.25 -3.65 7.66
N TYR A 95 -5.44 -2.93 8.77
CA TYR A 95 -4.42 -2.02 9.29
C TYR A 95 -3.24 -2.78 9.89
N SER A 96 -2.05 -2.24 9.68
CA SER A 96 -0.82 -2.75 10.25
C SER A 96 -0.85 -2.65 11.77
N LYS A 97 -0.54 -3.76 12.46
CA LYS A 97 -0.34 -3.79 13.91
C LYS A 97 1.11 -3.41 14.21
N GLN A 98 1.41 -2.12 14.25
CA GLN A 98 2.70 -1.67 14.75
C GLN A 98 2.62 -1.50 16.26
N HIS A 99 3.23 -2.43 17.01
CA HIS A 99 3.31 -2.35 18.47
C HIS A 99 4.31 -1.30 18.95
N HIS A 100 5.31 -0.96 18.12
CA HIS A 100 6.34 0.03 18.45
C HIS A 100 6.64 0.91 17.23
N SER A 101 6.51 2.22 17.40
CA SER A 101 6.96 3.20 16.41
C SER A 101 8.48 3.31 16.45
N LYS A 102 9.12 3.32 15.28
CA LYS A 102 10.55 3.61 15.13
C LYS A 102 10.70 5.02 14.60
N LEU A 103 11.42 5.87 15.32
CA LEU A 103 11.70 7.23 14.86
C LEU A 103 12.88 7.25 13.90
N VAL A 104 12.74 8.00 12.81
CA VAL A 104 13.79 8.21 11.82
C VAL A 104 14.04 9.71 11.70
N CYS A 105 15.30 10.12 11.71
CA CYS A 105 15.66 11.52 11.65
C CYS A 105 15.29 12.15 10.31
N TYR A 106 14.67 13.34 10.33
CA TYR A 106 14.35 14.06 9.11
C TYR A 106 15.59 14.47 8.29
N ILE A 107 16.71 14.77 8.95
CA ILE A 107 17.94 15.28 8.31
C ILE A 107 18.84 14.11 7.87
N THR A 108 19.27 13.25 8.81
CA THR A 108 20.22 12.17 8.50
C THR A 108 19.58 10.94 7.88
N LYS A 109 18.25 10.81 7.97
CA LYS A 109 17.49 9.59 7.58
C LYS A 109 17.90 8.33 8.35
N GLU A 110 18.64 8.49 9.45
CA GLU A 110 19.05 7.39 10.33
C GLU A 110 18.01 7.14 11.41
N LEU A 111 18.01 5.91 11.93
CA LEU A 111 17.19 5.52 13.08
C LEU A 111 17.60 6.33 14.32
N MET A 112 16.59 6.68 15.10
CA MET A 112 16.74 7.36 16.38
C MET A 112 16.48 6.35 17.50
N ASP A 113 17.55 5.95 18.17
CA ASP A 113 17.58 4.87 19.15
C ASP A 113 18.36 5.28 20.41
N THR A 114 18.83 4.31 21.19
CA THR A 114 19.61 4.57 22.41
C THR A 114 20.94 5.27 22.15
N GLU A 115 21.58 4.99 21.01
CA GLU A 115 22.86 5.60 20.62
C GLU A 115 22.66 6.93 19.91
N ASN A 116 21.54 7.09 19.20
CA ASN A 116 21.19 8.31 18.49
C ASN A 116 19.83 8.87 18.95
N PRO A 117 19.71 9.34 20.21
CA PRO A 117 18.41 9.62 20.78
C PRO A 117 17.71 10.84 20.16
N PRO A 118 16.37 10.88 20.21
CA PRO A 118 15.58 12.04 19.85
C PRO A 118 15.84 13.24 20.77
N GLN A 119 16.10 14.39 20.14
CA GLN A 119 16.19 15.69 20.78
C GLN A 119 15.15 16.64 20.20
N VAL A 120 14.49 17.39 21.08
CA VAL A 120 13.37 18.30 20.79
C VAL A 120 13.89 19.73 20.84
N LEU A 121 13.62 20.49 19.77
CA LEU A 121 13.87 21.93 19.74
C LEU A 121 12.77 22.69 20.49
N PRO A 122 12.99 23.97 20.86
CA PRO A 122 11.98 24.80 21.52
C PRO A 122 10.66 24.97 20.74
N ASN A 123 10.68 24.78 19.41
CA ASN A 123 9.48 24.79 18.56
C ASN A 123 8.72 23.46 18.51
N GLY A 124 9.16 22.44 19.25
CA GLY A 124 8.52 21.13 19.32
C GLY A 124 8.94 20.13 18.24
N TYR A 125 9.79 20.52 17.27
CA TYR A 125 10.31 19.57 16.28
C TYR A 125 11.42 18.69 16.85
N VAL A 126 11.44 17.43 16.41
CA VAL A 126 12.37 16.41 16.92
C VAL A 126 13.36 16.00 15.84
N TYR A 127 14.65 15.97 16.19
CA TYR A 127 15.75 15.49 15.35
C TYR A 127 16.69 14.59 16.15
N SER A 128 17.63 13.96 15.47
CA SER A 128 18.58 13.04 16.09
C SER A 128 19.75 13.79 16.69
N SER A 129 20.31 13.26 17.79
CA SER A 129 21.46 13.87 18.46
C SER A 129 22.64 14.03 17.49
N LYS A 130 22.93 13.01 16.68
CA LYS A 130 23.99 13.08 15.65
C LYS A 130 23.76 14.22 14.65
N ALA A 131 22.53 14.41 14.18
CA ALA A 131 22.21 15.48 13.22
C ALA A 131 22.41 16.87 13.82
N LEU A 132 22.00 17.06 15.08
CA LEU A 132 22.09 18.34 15.76
C LEU A 132 23.53 18.68 16.17
N GLU A 133 24.31 17.69 16.59
CA GLU A 133 25.75 17.83 16.88
C GLU A 133 26.53 18.22 15.62
N GLU A 134 26.28 17.54 14.49
CA GLU A 134 26.94 17.88 13.24
C GLU A 134 26.58 19.29 12.77
N MET A 135 25.33 19.70 12.93
CA MET A 135 24.87 21.04 12.60
C MET A 135 25.52 22.09 13.50
N ALA A 136 25.54 21.87 14.81
CA ALA A 136 26.18 22.76 15.77
C ALA A 136 27.68 22.91 15.49
N ARG A 137 28.38 21.82 15.13
CA ARG A 137 29.80 21.87 14.76
C ARG A 137 30.08 22.73 13.53
N LYS A 138 29.15 22.75 12.56
CA LYS A 138 29.29 23.54 11.32
C LYS A 138 28.91 25.02 11.50
N ASN A 139 28.05 25.33 12.47
CA ASN A 139 27.43 26.64 12.65
C ASN A 139 27.79 27.29 14.00
N ASP A 140 29.01 27.07 14.50
CA ASP A 140 29.53 27.66 15.75
C ASP A 140 28.59 27.49 16.96
N GLY A 141 28.04 26.29 17.14
CA GLY A 141 27.16 25.95 18.27
C GLY A 141 25.68 26.28 18.07
N LYS A 142 25.31 26.88 16.94
CA LYS A 142 23.92 27.22 16.61
C LYS A 142 23.26 26.14 15.76
N ILE A 143 21.99 25.88 16.06
CA ILE A 143 21.15 24.92 15.34
C ILE A 143 20.02 25.67 14.68
N THR A 144 19.82 25.41 13.39
CA THR A 144 18.73 26.01 12.62
C THR A 144 17.75 24.92 12.23
N CYS A 145 16.49 25.06 12.65
CA CYS A 145 15.43 24.14 12.28
C CYS A 145 15.16 24.22 10.76
N PRO A 146 15.31 23.12 9.99
CA PRO A 146 15.10 23.14 8.54
C PRO A 146 13.63 23.36 8.12
N ARG A 147 12.67 23.20 9.04
CA ARG A 147 11.24 23.34 8.74
C ARG A 147 10.70 24.73 9.06
N THR A 148 11.19 25.38 10.10
CA THR A 148 10.66 26.66 10.60
C THR A 148 11.68 27.81 10.51
N GLY A 149 12.96 27.52 10.27
CA GLY A 149 14.03 28.51 10.29
C GLY A 149 14.42 29.00 11.69
N LEU A 150 13.82 28.47 12.76
CA LEU A 150 14.17 28.84 14.14
C LEU A 150 15.64 28.52 14.43
N VAL A 151 16.38 29.48 14.97
CA VAL A 151 17.76 29.30 15.43
C VAL A 151 17.76 29.19 16.96
N CYS A 152 18.36 28.13 17.48
CA CYS A 152 18.53 27.90 18.93
C CYS A 152 19.95 27.40 19.25
N ASN A 153 20.33 27.48 20.51
CA ASN A 153 21.61 26.92 20.96
C ASN A 153 21.46 25.44 21.31
N TYR A 154 22.58 24.71 21.31
CA TYR A 154 22.59 23.30 21.71
C TYR A 154 22.09 23.08 23.15
N THR A 155 22.27 24.06 24.05
CA THR A 155 21.82 24.01 25.44
C THR A 155 20.31 24.01 25.61
N ASP A 156 19.57 24.49 24.61
CA ASP A 156 18.11 24.66 24.68
C ASP A 156 17.36 23.39 24.26
N LEU A 157 18.09 22.34 23.88
CA LEU A 157 17.55 21.08 23.40
C LEU A 157 17.16 20.17 24.57
N VAL A 158 16.01 19.52 24.44
CA VAL A 158 15.52 18.57 25.44
C VAL A 158 15.49 17.17 24.86
N LYS A 159 16.04 16.18 25.58
CA LYS A 159 15.96 14.77 25.17
C LYS A 159 14.53 14.25 25.33
N ALA A 160 13.98 13.68 24.26
CA ALA A 160 12.68 13.00 24.34
C ALA A 160 12.87 11.54 24.76
N TYR A 161 11.92 11.04 25.55
CA TYR A 161 11.80 9.64 25.92
C TYR A 161 10.50 9.11 25.36
N ILE A 162 10.56 7.96 24.69
CA ILE A 162 9.41 7.32 24.04
C ILE A 162 9.23 5.98 24.75
N SER A 163 8.03 5.76 25.27
CA SER A 163 7.63 4.51 25.91
C SER A 163 6.87 3.61 24.96
#